data_AF-A0A9P6IQB5-F1
#
_entry.id   AF-A0A9P6IQB5-F1
#
_cell.length_a   1.000
_cell.length_b   1.000
_cell.length_c   1.000
_cell.angle_alpha   90.00
_cell.angle_beta   90.00
_cell.angle_gamma   90.00
#
_symmetry.space_group_name_H-M   'P 1'
#
loop_
_entity.id
_entity.type
_entity.pdbx_description
1 polymer ?
#
loop_
_entity_poly.entity_id
_entity_poly.type
_entity_poly.pdbx_seq_one_letter_code
_entity_poly.pdbx_strand_id
1 'polypeptide(L)' 'IDGHVQEVMFKFQKVGAHFTEITDETPLEALTTFFEKNSAGVVTEHGGFKVKAVITKVDLVSYLFKKSTN' A
#
# COMPACT_ATOMS: atom_id res chain seq x y z
N ILE A 1 13.11 -19.16 -18.36
CA ILE A 1 12.48 -19.43 -17.06
C ILE A 1 11.00 -19.62 -17.38
N ASP A 2 10.50 -20.83 -17.21
CA ASP A 2 9.08 -21.13 -17.40
C ASP A 2 8.36 -20.94 -16.05
N GLY A 3 7.17 -20.34 -16.06
CA GLY A 3 6.36 -20.10 -14.86
C GLY A 3 5.36 -18.96 -15.03
N HIS A 4 4.29 -18.98 -14.25
CA HIS A 4 3.25 -17.96 -14.27
C HIS A 4 3.36 -17.00 -13.08
N VAL A 5 3.01 -15.72 -13.26
CA VAL A 5 3.01 -14.70 -12.18
C VAL A 5 2.21 -15.15 -10.95
N GLN A 6 1.13 -15.92 -11.13
CA GLN A 6 0.32 -16.48 -10.05
C GLN A 6 1.07 -17.41 -9.08
N GLU A 7 2.24 -17.92 -9.48
CA GLU A 7 3.08 -18.81 -8.69
C GLU A 7 3.97 -18.02 -7.73
N VAL A 8 4.33 -16.79 -8.08
CA VAL A 8 5.27 -15.96 -7.33
C VAL A 8 4.64 -14.73 -6.68
N MET A 9 3.43 -14.36 -7.09
CA MET A 9 2.74 -13.20 -6.53
C MET A 9 2.26 -13.45 -5.09
N PHE A 10 2.25 -12.38 -4.30
CA PHE A 10 1.57 -12.37 -3.01
C PHE A 10 0.07 -12.62 -3.20
N LYS A 11 -0.51 -13.49 -2.39
CA LYS A 11 -1.95 -13.81 -2.43
C LYS A 11 -2.59 -13.29 -1.14
N PHE A 12 -3.54 -12.38 -1.27
CA PHE A 12 -4.37 -11.96 -0.15
C PHE A 12 -5.09 -13.19 0.43
N GLN A 13 -4.99 -13.39 1.75
CA GLN A 13 -5.68 -14.50 2.39
C GLN A 13 -7.19 -14.28 2.33
N LYS A 14 -7.92 -15.15 1.63
CA LYS A 14 -9.34 -14.99 1.32
C LYS A 14 -10.27 -14.99 2.55
N VAL A 15 -9.79 -15.40 3.72
CA VAL A 15 -10.60 -15.49 4.94
C VAL A 15 -10.04 -14.54 5.99
N GLY A 16 -10.80 -13.51 6.34
CA GLY A 16 -10.47 -12.54 7.40
C GLY A 16 -9.55 -11.38 6.99
N ALA A 17 -8.94 -11.39 5.80
CA ALA A 17 -8.22 -10.21 5.32
C ALA A 17 -9.21 -9.18 4.75
N HIS A 18 -9.29 -8.03 5.38
CA HIS A 18 -10.04 -6.89 4.86
C HIS A 18 -9.16 -6.10 3.90
N PHE A 19 -9.66 -5.85 2.69
CA PHE A 19 -9.06 -4.87 1.81
C PHE A 19 -9.10 -3.51 2.52
N THR A 20 -7.93 -2.90 2.69
CA THR A 20 -7.82 -1.53 3.19
C THR A 20 -7.74 -0.62 1.97
N GLU A 21 -8.78 0.17 1.76
CA GLU A 21 -8.77 1.16 0.69
C GLU A 21 -7.78 2.27 1.01
N ILE A 22 -6.92 2.58 0.03
CA ILE A 22 -5.99 3.70 0.10
C ILE A 22 -6.26 4.56 -1.14
N THR A 23 -6.55 5.83 -0.91
CA THR A 23 -6.78 6.84 -1.96
C THR A 23 -5.84 8.02 -1.74
N ASP A 24 -5.83 8.98 -2.67
CA ASP A 24 -5.06 10.22 -2.50
C ASP A 24 -5.48 11.05 -1.28
N GLU A 25 -6.69 10.82 -0.78
CA GLU A 25 -7.26 11.51 0.39
C GLU A 25 -6.94 10.80 1.71
N THR A 26 -6.31 9.62 1.66
CA THR A 26 -5.94 8.87 2.87
C THR A 26 -4.93 9.65 3.70
N PRO A 27 -5.21 9.95 4.99
CA PRO A 27 -4.28 10.65 5.85
C PRO A 27 -2.97 9.88 6.04
N LEU A 28 -1.83 10.59 6.06
CA LEU A 28 -0.52 9.98 6.26
C LEU A 28 -0.40 9.23 7.60
N GLU A 29 -1.13 9.66 8.63
CA GLU A 29 -1.20 8.95 9.92
C GLU A 29 -1.79 7.55 9.77
N ALA A 30 -2.85 7.40 8.97
CA ALA A 30 -3.43 6.09 8.68
C ALA A 30 -2.44 5.18 7.94
N LEU A 31 -1.58 5.75 7.09
CA LEU A 31 -0.51 5.01 6.43
C LEU A 31 0.57 4.53 7.41
N THR A 32 0.86 5.29 8.47
CA THR A 32 1.80 4.87 9.51
C THR A 32 1.34 3.57 10.15
N THR A 33 0.10 3.50 10.64
CA THR A 33 -0.47 2.27 11.23
C THR A 33 -0.58 1.15 10.21
N PHE A 34 -0.95 1.46 8.96
CA PHE A 34 -1.00 0.46 7.88
C PHE A 34 0.35 -0.22 7.65
N PHE A 35 1.44 0.56 7.61
CA PHE A 35 2.80 0.06 7.35
C PHE A 35 3.48 -0.59 8.58
N GLU A 36 2.82 -0.66 9.73
CA GLU A 36 3.24 -1.54 10.82
C GLU A 36 3.07 -3.02 10.44
N LYS A 37 2.02 -3.32 9.67
CA LYS A 37 1.64 -4.70 9.30
C LYS A 37 1.89 -5.03 7.83
N ASN A 38 2.10 -4.03 6.99
CA ASN A 38 2.24 -4.17 5.54
C ASN A 38 3.54 -3.52 5.04
N SER A 39 4.10 -4.02 3.93
CA SER A 39 5.30 -3.44 3.31
C SER A 39 4.97 -2.45 2.19
N ALA A 40 3.85 -2.64 1.51
CA ALA A 40 3.36 -1.83 0.40
C ALA A 40 1.83 -1.80 0.39
N GLY A 41 1.26 -0.76 -0.20
CA GLY A 41 -0.17 -0.58 -0.42
C GLY A 41 -0.45 -0.16 -1.86
N VAL A 42 -1.64 -0.49 -2.35
CA VAL A 42 -2.12 -0.07 -3.67
C VAL A 42 -3.03 1.13 -3.48
N VAL A 43 -2.71 2.23 -4.15
CA VAL A 43 -3.55 3.43 -4.17
C VAL A 43 -4.55 3.29 -5.31
N THR A 44 -5.83 3.47 -5.01
CA THR A 44 -6.93 3.35 -5.97
C THR A 44 -7.74 4.64 -6.06
N GLU A 45 -8.58 4.74 -7.09
CA GLU A 45 -9.76 5.62 -7.05
C GLU A 45 -10.74 5.14 -5.96
N HIS A 46 -11.62 6.04 -5.50
CA HIS A 46 -12.69 5.71 -4.56
C HIS A 46 -13.55 4.55 -5.10
N GLY A 47 -13.84 3.57 -4.24
CA GLY A 47 -14.52 2.33 -4.58
C GLY A 47 -13.58 1.19 -5.00
N GLY A 48 -12.26 1.38 -4.99
CA GLY A 48 -11.28 0.31 -5.23
C GLY A 48 -11.21 -0.23 -6.68
N PHE A 49 -11.94 0.37 -7.62
CA PHE A 49 -12.11 -0.20 -8.97
C PHE A 49 -10.94 0.04 -9.92
N LYS A 50 -10.08 1.03 -9.63
CA LYS A 50 -8.98 1.41 -10.52
C LYS A 50 -7.73 1.75 -9.73
N VAL A 51 -6.64 1.05 -10.04
CA VAL A 51 -5.31 1.30 -9.48
C VAL A 51 -4.72 2.57 -10.07
N LYS A 52 -4.20 3.44 -9.21
CA LYS A 52 -3.51 4.68 -9.57
C LYS A 52 -2.00 4.59 -9.34
N ALA A 53 -1.60 4.04 -8.21
CA ALA A 53 -0.19 3.98 -7.80
C ALA A 53 0.07 2.85 -6.80
N VAL A 54 1.34 2.64 -6.50
CA VAL A 54 1.80 1.82 -5.37
C VAL A 54 2.53 2.74 -4.41
N ILE A 55 2.28 2.60 -3.11
CA ILE A 55 2.98 3.31 -2.05
C ILE A 55 3.69 2.31 -1.14
N THR A 56 4.94 2.57 -0.79
CA THR A 56 5.72 1.72 0.09
C THR A 56 6.02 2.42 1.41
N LYS A 57 6.37 1.61 2.43
CA LYS A 57 6.82 2.14 3.72
C LYS A 57 8.02 3.10 3.59
N VAL A 58 8.92 2.82 2.66
CA VAL A 58 10.11 3.64 2.40
C VAL A 58 9.72 5.01 1.86
N ASP A 59 8.69 5.09 1.00
CA ASP A 59 8.19 6.37 0.48
C ASP A 59 7.67 7.26 1.61
N LEU A 60 6.85 6.69 2.51
CA LEU A 60 6.32 7.41 3.67
C LEU A 60 7.43 7.92 4.58
N VAL A 61 8.38 7.03 4.94
CA VAL A 61 9.52 7.41 5.80
C VAL A 61 10.34 8.51 5.14
N SER A 62 10.67 8.36 3.85
CA SER A 62 11.45 9.35 3.11
C SER A 62 10.75 10.71 3.05
N TYR A 63 9.43 10.74 2.90
CA TYR A 63 8.64 11.97 2.95
C TYR A 63 8.68 12.63 4.34
N LEU A 64 8.47 11.86 5.42
CA LEU A 64 8.48 12.38 6.78
C LEU A 64 9.86 12.96 7.16
N PHE A 65 10.95 12.30 6.78
CA PHE A 65 12.32 12.81 6.96
C PHE A 65 12.55 14.12 6.21
N LYS A 66 12.10 14.21 4.95
CA LYS A 66 12.19 15.47 4.18
C LYS A 66 11.38 16.59 4.83
N LYS A 67 10.24 16.27 5.44
CA LYS A 67 9.38 17.25 6.11
C LYS A 67 9.89 17.69 7.47
N SER A 68 10.65 16.85 8.19
CA SER A 68 11.25 17.22 9.49
C SER A 68 12.53 18.05 9.38
N THR A 69 13.17 18.03 8.21
CA THR A 69 14.46 18.69 7.96
C THR A 69 14.31 20.03 7.22
N ASN A 70 13.09 20.39 6.83
CA ASN A 70 12.70 21.72 6.34
C ASN A 70 11.94 22.47 7.45
#